data_AF-A0AAE9FAG5-F1
#
_entry.id   AF-A0AAE9FAG5-F1
#
_cell.length_a   1.000
_cell.length_b   1.000
_cell.length_c   1.000
_cell.angle_alpha   90.00
_cell.angle_beta   90.00
_cell.angle_gamma   90.00
#
_symmetry.space_group_name_H-M   'P 1'
#
loop_
_entity.id
_entity.type
_entity.pdbx_description
1 polymer ?
#
loop_
_entity_poly.entity_id
_entity_poly.type
_entity_poly.pdbx_seq_one_letter_code
_entity_poly.pdbx_strand_id
1 'polypeptide(L)'
;MFEEYINASTVEGKVQQLIGFLVQKDASEIGNDFSFKAEDPERAEYFNTMIAEALTSVFNVPSEPSDVEPLNTVQDIVDRINNA
;
A
#
# COMPACT_ATOMS: atom_id res chain seq x y z
N MET A 1 3.34 -14.41 -4.70
CA MET A 1 2.94 -13.77 -3.41
C MET A 1 3.56 -12.38 -3.36
N PHE A 2 3.01 -11.41 -2.62
CA PHE A 2 3.53 -10.03 -2.59
C PHE A 2 5.06 -9.94 -2.38
N GLU A 3 5.62 -10.87 -1.62
CA GLU A 3 7.06 -11.02 -1.35
C GLU A 3 7.94 -11.17 -2.61
N GLU A 4 7.41 -11.69 -3.72
CA GLU A 4 8.17 -11.85 -4.97
C GLU A 4 8.28 -10.52 -5.75
N TYR A 5 7.35 -9.59 -5.52
CA TYR A 5 7.26 -8.32 -6.25
C TYR A 5 7.75 -7.13 -5.40
N ILE A 6 7.58 -7.20 -4.09
CA ILE A 6 7.97 -6.15 -3.14
C ILE A 6 9.40 -6.41 -2.65
N ASN A 7 10.37 -5.91 -3.41
CA ASN A 7 11.81 -6.15 -3.19
C ASN A 7 12.65 -4.88 -2.99
N ALA A 8 12.02 -3.71 -2.97
CA ALA A 8 12.70 -2.45 -2.70
C ALA A 8 13.41 -2.47 -1.32
N SER A 9 14.50 -1.72 -1.21
CA SER A 9 15.34 -1.66 0.00
C SER A 9 14.76 -0.78 1.10
N THR A 10 13.85 0.14 0.77
CA THR A 10 13.22 1.07 1.71
C THR A 10 11.74 0.74 1.93
N VAL A 11 11.20 1.09 3.10
CA VAL A 11 9.75 0.95 3.38
C VAL A 11 8.94 1.70 2.33
N GLU A 12 9.32 2.94 2.03
CA GLU A 12 8.70 3.77 1.00
C GLU A 12 8.66 3.07 -0.36
N GLY A 13 9.79 2.59 -0.86
CA GLY A 13 9.86 1.91 -2.16
C GLY A 13 9.03 0.62 -2.19
N LYS A 14 8.94 -0.09 -1.06
CA LYS A 14 8.09 -1.29 -0.94
C LYS A 14 6.60 -0.95 -1.01
N VAL A 15 6.19 0.14 -0.36
CA VAL A 15 4.82 0.64 -0.44
C VAL A 15 4.50 1.14 -1.85
N GLN A 16 5.42 1.87 -2.50
CA GLN A 16 5.25 2.30 -3.89
C GLN A 16 5.10 1.09 -4.85
N GLN A 17 5.88 0.02 -4.66
CA GLN A 17 5.72 -1.24 -5.41
C GLN A 17 4.37 -1.91 -5.14
N LEU A 18 3.93 -1.97 -3.88
CA LEU A 18 2.61 -2.51 -3.52
C LEU A 18 1.49 -1.73 -4.21
N ILE A 19 1.50 -0.41 -4.08
CA ILE A 19 0.46 0.44 -4.66
C ILE A 19 0.50 0.36 -6.19
N GLY A 20 1.68 0.44 -6.81
CA GLY A 20 1.85 0.28 -8.25
C GLY A 20 1.30 -1.06 -8.76
N PHE A 21 1.55 -2.15 -8.03
CA PHE A 21 0.96 -3.44 -8.34
C PHE A 21 -0.57 -3.43 -8.30
N LEU A 22 -1.18 -2.81 -7.29
CA LEU A 22 -2.63 -2.76 -7.14
C LEU A 22 -3.32 -1.89 -8.21
N VAL A 23 -2.73 -0.74 -8.55
CA VAL A 23 -3.27 0.18 -9.55
C VAL A 23 -2.75 -0.09 -10.98
N GLN A 24 -1.95 -1.14 -11.16
CA GLN A 24 -1.37 -1.56 -12.45
C GLN A 24 -0.51 -0.47 -13.10
N LYS A 25 0.31 0.22 -12.30
CA LYS A 25 1.27 1.26 -12.74
C LYS A 25 2.69 0.91 -12.31
N ASP A 26 3.68 1.50 -12.98
CA ASP A 26 5.07 1.34 -12.57
C ASP A 26 5.31 2.06 -11.23
N ALA A 27 6.10 1.47 -10.34
CA ALA A 27 6.38 2.05 -9.02
C ALA A 27 7.07 3.42 -9.12
N SER A 28 7.81 3.70 -10.21
CA SER A 28 8.42 5.01 -10.45
C SER A 28 7.40 6.13 -10.74
N GLU A 29 6.16 5.78 -11.06
CA GLU A 29 5.04 6.71 -11.25
C GLU A 29 4.26 6.99 -9.95
N ILE A 30 4.58 6.26 -8.88
CA ILE A 30 3.87 6.31 -7.60
C ILE A 30 4.65 7.19 -6.61
N GLY A 31 4.24 8.46 -6.50
CA GLY A 31 4.75 9.40 -5.51
C GLY A 31 4.16 9.19 -4.11
N ASN A 32 4.74 9.84 -3.09
CA ASN A 32 4.28 9.70 -1.70
C ASN A 32 2.89 10.30 -1.46
N ASP A 33 2.52 11.31 -2.24
CA ASP A 33 1.22 11.94 -2.26
C ASP A 33 0.20 11.24 -3.18
N PHE A 34 0.61 10.14 -3.85
CA PHE A 34 -0.26 9.41 -4.77
C PHE A 34 -1.47 8.83 -4.04
N SER A 35 -2.66 9.26 -4.44
CA SER A 35 -3.90 8.80 -3.83
C SER A 35 -4.46 7.57 -4.55
N PHE A 36 -4.17 6.39 -4.02
CA PHE A 36 -4.49 5.11 -4.67
C PHE A 36 -6.00 4.82 -4.75
N LYS A 37 -6.80 5.34 -3.80
CA LYS A 37 -8.27 5.24 -3.85
C LYS A 37 -8.90 6.20 -4.85
N ALA A 38 -8.26 7.33 -5.12
CA ALA A 38 -8.74 8.28 -6.10
C ALA A 38 -8.52 7.78 -7.54
N GLU A 39 -7.52 6.92 -7.75
CA GLU A 39 -7.23 6.32 -9.06
C GLU A 39 -8.36 5.37 -9.51
N ASP A 40 -8.85 4.52 -8.61
CA ASP A 40 -9.98 3.61 -8.88
C ASP A 40 -10.92 3.52 -7.66
N PRO A 41 -11.87 4.45 -7.54
CA PRO A 41 -12.79 4.52 -6.40
C PRO A 41 -13.68 3.29 -6.25
N GLU A 42 -14.01 2.61 -7.35
CA GLU A 42 -14.83 1.40 -7.34
C GLU A 42 -14.10 0.22 -6.68
N ARG A 43 -12.77 0.27 -6.64
CA ARG A 43 -11.92 -0.74 -6.01
C ARG A 43 -11.40 -0.34 -4.63
N ALA A 44 -11.89 0.75 -4.03
CA ALA A 44 -11.38 1.22 -2.73
C ALA A 44 -11.46 0.14 -1.63
N GLU A 45 -12.56 -0.61 -1.54
CA GLU A 45 -12.69 -1.73 -0.59
C GLU A 45 -11.71 -2.88 -0.87
N TYR A 46 -11.48 -3.16 -2.15
CA TYR A 46 -10.49 -4.15 -2.58
C TYR A 46 -9.08 -3.69 -2.19
N PHE A 47 -8.72 -2.43 -2.43
CA PHE A 47 -7.43 -1.87 -2.02
C PHE A 47 -7.24 -1.93 -0.51
N ASN A 48 -8.26 -1.59 0.29
CA ASN A 48 -8.19 -1.71 1.75
C ASN A 48 -7.82 -3.14 2.17
N THR A 49 -8.47 -4.13 1.55
CA THR A 49 -8.24 -5.54 1.86
C THR A 49 -6.83 -5.98 1.47
N MET A 50 -6.40 -5.70 0.24
CA MET A 50 -5.09 -6.12 -0.24
C MET A 50 -3.93 -5.43 0.50
N ILE A 51 -4.09 -4.15 0.82
CA ILE A 51 -3.09 -3.40 1.59
C ILE A 51 -3.02 -3.93 3.01
N ALA A 52 -4.15 -4.21 3.68
CA ALA A 52 -4.16 -4.78 5.03
C ALA A 52 -3.47 -6.17 5.08
N GLU A 53 -3.70 -7.00 4.06
CA GLU A 53 -3.03 -8.28 3.91
C GLU A 53 -1.52 -8.11 3.70
N ALA A 54 -1.10 -7.16 2.85
CA ALA A 54 0.31 -6.86 2.63
C ALA A 54 0.99 -6.29 3.89
N LEU A 55 0.32 -5.39 4.63
CA LEU A 55 0.81 -4.87 5.90
C LEU A 55 1.08 -6.00 6.89
N THR A 56 0.15 -6.96 6.99
CA THR A 56 0.28 -8.09 7.90
C THR A 56 1.38 -9.07 7.45
N SER A 57 1.40 -9.45 6.17
CA SER A 57 2.28 -10.51 5.67
C SER A 57 3.69 -10.04 5.32
N VAL A 58 3.85 -8.85 4.74
CA VAL A 58 5.14 -8.35 4.22
C VAL A 58 5.81 -7.41 5.22
N PHE A 59 5.03 -6.58 5.90
CA PHE A 59 5.55 -5.56 6.82
C PHE A 59 5.45 -5.98 8.29
N ASN A 60 4.84 -7.12 8.60
CA ASN A 60 4.59 -7.60 9.97
C ASN A 60 3.82 -6.59 10.84
N VAL A 61 2.90 -5.83 10.23
CA VAL A 61 2.01 -4.87 10.89
C VAL A 61 0.59 -5.44 10.84
N PRO A 62 0.12 -6.12 11.90
CA PRO A 62 -1.23 -6.66 11.96
C PRO A 62 -2.25 -5.57 11.62
N SER A 63 -3.00 -5.77 10.55
CA SER A 63 -3.93 -4.77 10.02
C SER A 63 -5.18 -5.41 9.48
N GLU A 64 -6.31 -4.76 9.70
CA GLU A 64 -7.60 -5.09 9.08
C GLU A 64 -7.96 -4.06 7.99
N PRO A 65 -8.90 -4.37 7.08
CA PRO A 65 -9.30 -3.40 6.05
C PRO A 65 -9.79 -2.06 6.61
N SER A 66 -10.42 -2.08 7.79
CA SER A 66 -10.89 -0.90 8.54
C SER A 66 -9.75 0.02 8.98
N ASP A 67 -8.56 -0.52 9.23
CA ASP A 67 -7.37 0.26 9.55
C ASP A 67 -6.83 1.04 8.34
N VAL A 68 -7.05 0.51 7.14
CA VAL A 68 -6.58 1.10 5.87
C VAL A 68 -7.62 2.04 5.28
N GLU A 69 -8.90 1.86 5.60
CA GLU A 69 -10.00 2.71 5.15
C GLU A 69 -9.74 4.23 5.29
N PRO A 70 -9.18 4.76 6.40
CA PRO A 70 -8.88 6.19 6.50
C PRO A 70 -7.63 6.64 5.72
N LEU A 71 -6.80 5.71 5.26
CA LEU A 71 -5.51 5.99 4.60
C LEU A 71 -5.74 6.18 3.10
N ASN A 72 -5.21 7.25 2.53
CA ASN A 72 -5.49 7.62 1.14
C ASN A 72 -4.26 7.67 0.25
N THR A 73 -3.09 7.87 0.84
CA THR A 73 -1.83 8.10 0.13
C THR A 73 -0.79 7.05 0.47
N VAL A 74 0.26 6.97 -0.35
CA VAL A 74 1.46 6.18 -0.05
C VAL A 74 2.06 6.60 1.28
N GLN A 75 2.15 7.91 1.56
CA GLN A 75 2.68 8.43 2.81
C GLN A 75 1.88 7.93 4.01
N ASP A 76 0.54 7.88 3.94
CA ASP A 76 -0.28 7.38 5.03
C ASP A 76 0.05 5.92 5.39
N ILE A 77 0.32 5.09 4.39
CA ILE A 77 0.72 3.69 4.58
C ILE A 77 2.13 3.60 5.19
N VAL A 78 3.07 4.40 4.68
CA VAL A 78 4.44 4.48 5.21
C VAL A 78 4.44 4.92 6.67
N ASP A 79 3.65 5.95 7.00
CA ASP A 79 3.50 6.46 8.36
C ASP A 79 2.87 5.42 9.28
N ARG A 80 1.87 4.67 8.81
CA ARG A 80 1.31 3.56 9.58
C ARG A 80 2.37 2.49 9.90
N ILE A 81 3.19 2.11 8.91
CA ILE A 81 4.24 1.09 9.12
C ILE A 81 5.29 1.59 10.11
N ASN A 82 5.72 2.84 10.01
CA ASN A 82 6.77 3.39 10.86
C ASN A 82 6.31 3.66 12.31
N ASN A 83 5.00 3.77 12.54
CA ASN A 83 4.41 4.01 13.86
C ASN A 83 3.83 2.75 14.53
N ALA A 84 4.00 1.58 13.90
CA ALA A 84 3.53 0.28 14.40
C ALA A 84 4.45 -0.34 15.46
#